data_AF-A0A934E3K3-F1
#
_entry.id   AF-A0A934E3K3-F1
#
_cell.length_a   1.000
_cell.length_b   1.000
_cell.length_c   1.000
_cell.angle_alpha   90.00
_cell.angle_beta   90.00
_cell.angle_gamma   90.00
#
_symmetry.space_group_name_H-M   'P 1'
#
loop_
_entity.id
_entity.type
_entity.pdbx_description
1 polymer ?
#
loop_
_entity_poly.entity_id
_entity_poly.type
_entity_poly.pdbx_seq_one_letter_code
_entity_poly.pdbx_strand_id
1 'polypeptide(L)'
;MTKSVFLIHDVKAKPFARQLAIDLSLAGATVWLDEAEIGGVDSLISKFDEEKLVDVYLAILLTPDSVNSDWLQREVGIAQNQDVSGIRIRLLPLLYSDCAIPAFMAKKLCADFRNPVNYSSMLRRVINRLDLGGDGEATVMPAKLAGLWRGAWNWCGRPRNADMFLSSYQTLPSKMVIRYLKSGILTIVEQILDVRISGNSVKLVGRSYRLLERGIALGWNPDTLNLTFDEAETTLRGTKMDKRGTQSPVLFKRKQP
;
A
#
# COMPACT_ATOMS: atom_id res chain seq x y z
N MET A 1 8.58 18.92 3.79
CA MET A 1 8.47 18.18 5.07
C MET A 1 7.62 16.95 4.84
N THR A 2 8.08 15.77 5.26
CA THR A 2 7.30 14.53 5.21
C THR A 2 6.08 14.66 6.13
N LYS A 3 4.94 14.13 5.70
CA LYS A 3 3.70 14.21 6.50
C LYS A 3 3.64 13.02 7.44
N SER A 4 3.43 13.29 8.72
CA SER A 4 3.27 12.25 9.73
C SER A 4 1.82 11.77 9.81
N VAL A 5 1.60 10.46 9.66
CA VAL A 5 0.27 9.85 9.65
C VAL A 5 0.23 8.70 10.66
N PHE A 6 -0.69 8.76 11.62
CA PHE A 6 -1.01 7.65 12.50
C PHE A 6 -2.30 6.97 12.06
N LEU A 7 -2.23 5.66 11.79
CA LEU A 7 -3.36 4.86 11.34
C LEU A 7 -4.02 4.11 12.50
N ILE A 8 -5.19 4.58 12.90
CA ILE A 8 -6.05 3.94 13.89
C ILE A 8 -7.01 2.98 13.21
N HIS A 9 -7.03 1.74 13.69
CA HIS A 9 -7.83 0.67 13.12
C HIS A 9 -8.19 -0.35 14.19
N ASP A 10 -9.34 -1.01 14.04
CA ASP A 10 -9.66 -2.22 14.78
C ASP A 10 -8.99 -3.46 14.14
N VAL A 11 -9.02 -4.58 14.88
CA VAL A 11 -8.41 -5.85 14.48
C VAL A 11 -8.89 -6.36 13.12
N LYS A 12 -10.19 -6.19 12.81
CA LYS A 12 -10.79 -6.68 11.56
C LYS A 12 -10.34 -5.85 10.37
N ALA A 13 -10.01 -4.58 10.58
CA ALA A 13 -9.49 -3.68 9.56
C ALA A 13 -7.96 -3.78 9.35
N LYS A 14 -7.24 -4.57 10.16
CA LYS A 14 -5.77 -4.70 10.13
C LYS A 14 -5.16 -5.01 8.74
N PRO A 15 -5.70 -5.96 7.94
CA PRO A 15 -5.15 -6.21 6.60
C PRO A 15 -5.24 -4.97 5.69
N PHE A 16 -6.35 -4.24 5.75
CA PHE A 16 -6.56 -3.02 4.99
C PHE A 16 -5.68 -1.88 5.50
N ALA A 17 -5.57 -1.71 6.82
CA ALA A 17 -4.72 -0.69 7.44
C ALA A 17 -3.24 -0.85 7.04
N ARG A 18 -2.74 -2.10 6.99
CA ARG A 18 -1.39 -2.40 6.49
C ARG A 18 -1.22 -2.04 5.01
N GLN A 19 -2.21 -2.36 4.17
CA GLN A 19 -2.19 -1.99 2.76
C GLN A 19 -2.13 -0.47 2.60
N LEU A 20 -3.02 0.25 3.28
CA LEU A 20 -3.10 1.70 3.21
C LEU A 20 -1.83 2.37 3.75
N ALA A 21 -1.25 1.85 4.83
CA ALA A 21 0.00 2.36 5.38
C ALA A 21 1.15 2.27 4.36
N ILE A 22 1.28 1.13 3.68
CA ILE A 22 2.26 0.95 2.61
C ILE A 22 2.03 1.98 1.50
N ASP A 23 0.78 2.13 1.03
CA ASP A 23 0.45 3.00 -0.09
C ASP A 23 0.66 4.49 0.24
N LEU A 24 0.36 4.91 1.46
CA LEU A 24 0.65 6.27 1.93
C LEU A 24 2.16 6.52 2.12
N SER A 25 2.90 5.53 2.60
CA SER A 25 4.37 5.61 2.67
C SER A 25 5.00 5.70 1.29
N LEU A 26 4.47 4.99 0.30
CA LEU A 26 4.90 5.12 -1.10
C LEU A 26 4.61 6.51 -1.66
N ALA A 27 3.54 7.16 -1.21
CA ALA A 27 3.21 8.53 -1.57
C ALA A 27 4.04 9.59 -0.81
N GLY A 28 4.96 9.19 0.08
CA GLY A 28 5.87 10.10 0.79
C GLY A 28 5.45 10.46 2.23
N ALA A 29 4.47 9.77 2.81
CA ALA A 29 4.15 9.92 4.23
C ALA A 29 5.08 9.09 5.13
N THR A 30 5.38 9.60 6.32
CA THR A 30 5.84 8.75 7.42
C THR A 30 4.59 8.21 8.11
N VAL A 31 4.40 6.89 8.07
CA VAL A 31 3.18 6.25 8.58
C VAL A 31 3.51 5.36 9.76
N TRP A 32 2.81 5.59 10.87
CA TRP A 32 2.81 4.70 12.01
C TRP A 32 1.51 3.92 12.02
N LEU A 33 1.65 2.59 12.05
CA LEU A 33 0.57 1.67 12.29
C LEU A 33 0.82 1.08 13.66
N ASP A 34 0.08 1.55 14.66
CA ASP A 34 0.18 0.98 15.98
C ASP A 34 -0.33 -0.47 15.94
N GLU A 35 0.46 -1.43 16.42
CA GLU A 35 -0.01 -2.80 16.57
C GLU A 35 -0.82 -2.99 17.85
N ALA A 36 -0.83 -1.99 18.76
CA ALA A 36 -1.82 -1.90 19.82
C ALA A 36 -3.19 -1.64 19.19
N GLU A 37 -4.07 -2.61 19.35
CA GLU A 37 -5.47 -2.53 18.99
C GLU A 37 -6.13 -1.33 19.70
N ILE A 38 -7.26 -0.85 19.18
CA ILE A 38 -8.08 0.15 19.87
C ILE A 38 -8.30 -0.31 21.34
N GLY A 39 -7.74 0.45 22.29
CA GLY A 39 -7.70 0.06 23.71
C GLY A 39 -6.32 -0.02 24.36
N GLY A 40 -5.26 0.52 23.73
CA GLY A 40 -3.92 0.60 24.31
C GLY A 40 -3.85 1.36 25.64
N VAL A 41 -2.86 1.02 26.47
CA VAL A 41 -2.60 1.64 27.78
C VAL A 41 -2.03 3.07 27.64
N ASP A 42 -1.42 3.36 26.49
CA ASP A 42 -0.71 4.62 26.24
C ASP A 42 -1.57 5.63 25.47
N SER A 43 -1.49 6.89 25.90
CA SER A 43 -2.09 8.05 25.24
C SER A 43 -1.45 8.33 23.88
N LEU A 44 -2.24 8.75 22.89
CA LEU A 44 -1.75 9.18 21.59
C LEU A 44 -0.80 10.37 21.70
N ILE A 45 -1.09 11.30 22.62
CA ILE A 45 -0.24 12.48 22.84
C ILE A 45 1.13 12.06 23.32
N SER A 46 1.21 11.13 24.28
CA SER A 46 2.48 10.61 24.78
C SER A 46 3.30 9.96 23.66
N LYS A 47 2.67 9.19 22.79
CA LYS A 47 3.34 8.60 21.61
C LYS A 47 3.86 9.66 20.64
N PHE A 48 3.07 10.71 20.39
CA PHE A 48 3.49 11.79 19.52
C PHE A 48 4.67 12.58 20.10
N ASP A 49 4.67 12.81 21.42
CA ASP A 49 5.78 13.47 22.13
C ASP A 49 7.06 12.63 22.11
N GLU A 50 6.96 11.32 22.34
CA GLU A 50 8.09 10.38 22.25
C GLU A 50 8.74 10.39 20.86
N GLU A 51 7.91 10.40 19.83
CA GLU A 51 8.31 10.50 18.41
C GLU A 51 8.65 11.94 17.99
N LYS A 52 8.57 12.91 18.91
CA LYS A 52 8.86 14.35 18.70
C LYS A 52 8.07 14.96 17.54
N LEU A 53 6.81 14.58 17.42
CA LEU A 53 5.93 15.00 16.33
C LEU A 53 5.15 16.26 16.70
N VAL A 54 5.28 17.29 15.88
CA VAL A 54 4.62 18.59 16.08
C VAL A 54 3.38 18.77 15.20
N ASP A 55 3.23 17.98 14.14
CA ASP A 55 2.12 18.08 13.21
C ASP A 55 1.73 16.71 12.63
N VAL A 56 0.59 16.17 13.06
CA VAL A 56 0.20 14.77 12.85
C VAL A 56 -1.19 14.68 12.22
N TYR A 57 -1.32 13.85 11.20
CA TYR A 57 -2.60 13.38 10.71
C TYR A 57 -3.00 12.09 11.43
N LEU A 58 -4.16 12.11 12.09
CA LEU A 58 -4.76 10.92 12.70
C LEU A 58 -5.76 10.31 11.72
N ALA A 59 -5.31 9.30 10.96
CA ALA A 59 -6.11 8.55 10.00
C ALA A 59 -6.91 7.47 10.72
N ILE A 60 -8.23 7.61 10.78
CA ILE A 60 -9.12 6.72 11.54
C ILE A 60 -9.94 5.89 10.56
N LEU A 61 -9.75 4.58 10.56
CA LEU A 61 -10.63 3.66 9.84
C LEU A 61 -11.95 3.52 10.59
N LEU A 62 -13.02 4.09 10.03
CA LEU A 62 -14.35 4.05 10.64
C LEU A 62 -14.98 2.69 10.40
N THR A 63 -15.24 2.01 11.50
CA THR A 63 -15.98 0.75 11.62
C THR A 63 -16.94 0.84 12.80
N PRO A 64 -17.93 -0.08 12.92
CA PRO A 64 -18.76 -0.16 14.13
C PRO A 64 -17.93 -0.24 15.42
N ASP A 65 -16.82 -0.97 15.40
CA ASP A 65 -15.98 -1.16 16.58
C ASP A 65 -15.18 0.12 16.90
N SER A 66 -14.68 0.82 15.87
CA SER A 66 -13.92 2.06 16.10
C SER A 66 -14.81 3.20 16.61
N VAL A 67 -16.01 3.38 16.03
CA VAL A 67 -16.88 4.52 16.39
C VAL A 67 -17.45 4.40 17.80
N ASN A 68 -17.63 3.17 18.29
CA ASN A 68 -18.13 2.87 19.63
C ASN A 68 -17.01 2.72 20.68
N SER A 69 -15.75 2.97 20.32
CA SER A 69 -14.64 2.87 21.26
C SER A 69 -14.56 4.08 22.20
N ASP A 70 -14.81 3.87 23.48
CA ASP A 70 -14.63 4.88 24.53
C ASP A 70 -13.19 5.41 24.60
N TRP A 71 -12.21 4.55 24.31
CA TRP A 71 -10.82 4.97 24.24
C TRP A 71 -10.61 5.96 23.09
N LEU A 72 -11.08 5.64 21.88
CA LEU A 72 -10.91 6.51 20.72
C LEU A 72 -11.63 7.86 20.90
N GLN A 73 -12.84 7.83 21.46
CA GLN A 73 -13.61 9.05 21.71
C GLN A 73 -12.89 9.96 22.72
N ARG A 74 -12.31 9.39 23.78
CA ARG A 74 -11.49 10.14 24.74
C ARG A 74 -10.25 10.73 24.08
N GLU A 75 -9.45 9.91 23.39
CA GLU A 75 -8.20 10.35 22.76
C GLU A 75 -8.44 11.44 21.70
N VAL A 76 -9.46 11.27 20.85
CA VAL A 76 -9.83 12.29 19.86
C VAL A 76 -10.35 13.56 20.53
N GLY A 77 -11.10 13.44 21.62
CA GLY A 77 -11.56 14.57 22.42
C GLY A 77 -10.39 15.38 23.01
N ILE A 78 -9.39 14.70 23.58
CA ILE A 78 -8.18 15.35 24.11
C ILE A 78 -7.39 16.00 22.96
N ALA A 79 -7.20 15.29 21.84
CA ALA A 79 -6.49 15.80 20.66
C ALA A 79 -7.13 17.03 20.00
N GLN A 80 -8.45 17.20 20.14
CA GLN A 80 -9.16 18.38 19.63
C GLN A 80 -8.95 19.63 20.49
N ASN A 81 -8.61 19.47 21.76
CA ASN A 81 -8.27 20.56 22.66
C ASN A 81 -6.78 20.93 22.51
N GLN A 82 -6.46 21.58 21.37
CA GLN A 82 -5.10 21.85 20.86
C GLN A 82 -4.17 22.65 21.81
N ASP A 83 -4.67 23.17 22.93
CA ASP A 83 -3.92 24.02 23.87
C ASP A 83 -3.04 23.25 24.86
N VAL A 84 -3.12 21.91 24.91
CA VAL A 84 -2.50 21.15 26.02
C VAL A 84 -1.07 20.66 25.74
N SER A 85 -0.66 20.48 24.48
CA SER A 85 0.64 19.86 24.15
C SER A 85 1.47 20.53 23.05
N GLY A 86 0.95 21.56 22.37
CA GLY A 86 1.64 22.17 21.23
C GLY A 86 1.74 21.28 19.97
N ILE A 87 1.15 20.07 20.01
CA ILE A 87 1.07 19.15 18.88
C ILE A 87 -0.19 19.46 18.08
N ARG A 88 -0.03 19.75 16.78
CA ARG A 88 -1.16 19.97 15.88
C ARG A 88 -1.69 18.63 15.36
N ILE A 89 -2.87 18.23 15.82
CA ILE A 89 -3.51 16.98 15.38
C ILE A 89 -4.63 17.30 14.37
N ARG A 90 -4.57 16.66 13.20
CA ARG A 90 -5.59 16.76 12.15
C ARG A 90 -6.26 15.42 11.94
N LEU A 91 -7.56 15.36 12.21
CA LEU A 91 -8.35 14.16 11.97
C LEU A 91 -8.52 13.91 10.48
N LEU A 92 -8.35 12.65 10.08
CA LEU A 92 -8.57 12.14 8.74
C LEU A 92 -9.46 10.90 8.83
N PRO A 93 -10.79 11.05 8.97
CA PRO A 93 -11.73 9.93 9.02
C PRO A 93 -11.83 9.25 7.64
N LEU A 94 -11.70 7.92 7.63
CA LEU A 94 -11.73 7.07 6.44
C LEU A 94 -12.80 5.99 6.64
N LEU A 95 -13.91 6.06 5.91
CA LEU A 95 -15.01 5.10 6.07
C LEU A 95 -14.61 3.74 5.51
N TYR A 96 -14.50 2.70 6.36
CA TYR A 96 -14.09 1.35 5.95
C TYR A 96 -15.26 0.37 5.93
N SER A 97 -16.17 0.46 6.89
CA SER A 97 -17.41 -0.33 6.94
C SER A 97 -18.60 0.52 7.36
N ASP A 98 -19.83 0.01 7.14
CA ASP A 98 -21.05 0.71 7.53
C ASP A 98 -21.11 0.91 9.04
N CYS A 99 -21.21 2.17 9.48
CA CYS A 99 -21.28 2.54 10.89
C CYS A 99 -21.99 3.88 11.09
N ALA A 100 -22.49 4.13 12.30
CA ALA A 100 -23.03 5.43 12.69
C ALA A 100 -21.87 6.43 12.92
N ILE A 101 -21.52 7.18 11.87
CA ILE A 101 -20.40 8.13 11.91
C ILE A 101 -20.71 9.25 12.92
N PRO A 102 -19.84 9.51 13.92
CA PRO A 102 -20.04 10.62 14.84
C PRO A 102 -20.08 11.97 14.11
N ALA A 103 -20.96 12.88 14.55
CA ALA A 103 -21.23 14.15 13.86
C ALA A 103 -19.96 15.00 13.64
N PHE A 104 -19.02 14.97 14.58
CA PHE A 104 -17.75 15.70 14.49
C PHE A 104 -16.79 15.11 13.44
N MET A 105 -16.92 13.82 13.11
CA MET A 105 -16.16 13.16 12.04
C MET A 105 -16.87 13.26 10.69
N ALA A 106 -18.22 13.27 10.67
CA ALA A 106 -19.01 13.32 9.44
C ALA A 106 -18.64 14.52 8.55
N LYS A 107 -18.45 15.71 9.14
CA LYS A 107 -18.03 16.92 8.41
C LYS A 107 -16.57 16.88 7.93
N LYS A 108 -15.75 15.98 8.47
CA LYS A 108 -14.32 15.84 8.17
C LYS A 108 -14.03 14.59 7.32
N LEU A 109 -15.05 13.80 6.96
CA LEU A 109 -14.89 12.54 6.24
C LEU A 109 -14.08 12.76 4.95
N CYS A 110 -12.95 12.05 4.83
CA CYS A 110 -12.02 12.24 3.74
C CYS A 110 -12.27 11.29 2.57
N ALA A 111 -12.49 10.00 2.86
CA ALA A 111 -12.60 8.96 1.85
C ALA A 111 -13.51 7.82 2.31
N ASP A 112 -14.11 7.12 1.34
CA ASP A 112 -15.02 5.99 1.54
C ASP A 112 -14.50 4.73 0.84
N PHE A 113 -13.87 3.87 1.62
CA PHE A 113 -13.22 2.63 1.20
C PHE A 113 -14.13 1.39 1.28
N ARG A 114 -15.43 1.55 1.58
CA ARG A 114 -16.38 0.40 1.65
C ARG A 114 -16.43 -0.39 0.34
N ASN A 115 -16.23 0.29 -0.80
CA ASN A 115 -16.18 -0.35 -2.11
C ASN A 115 -14.73 -0.52 -2.58
N PRO A 116 -14.19 -1.74 -2.64
CA PRO A 116 -12.82 -2.01 -3.10
C PRO A 116 -12.53 -1.51 -4.53
N VAL A 117 -13.55 -1.42 -5.39
CA VAL A 117 -13.42 -0.89 -6.76
C VAL A 117 -12.96 0.57 -6.75
N ASN A 118 -13.36 1.32 -5.73
CA ASN A 118 -13.05 2.74 -5.60
C ASN A 118 -11.74 3.03 -4.87
N TYR A 119 -11.05 2.00 -4.35
CA TYR A 119 -9.84 2.12 -3.52
C TYR A 119 -8.86 3.16 -4.08
N SER A 120 -8.53 3.01 -5.36
CA SER A 120 -7.65 3.85 -6.14
C SER A 120 -8.02 5.34 -6.08
N SER A 121 -9.29 5.66 -6.33
CA SER A 121 -9.79 7.04 -6.30
C SER A 121 -9.78 7.61 -4.89
N MET A 122 -10.07 6.79 -3.89
CA MET A 122 -10.14 7.17 -2.48
C MET A 122 -8.75 7.40 -1.89
N LEU A 123 -7.78 6.54 -2.22
CA LEU A 123 -6.38 6.73 -1.89
C LEU A 123 -5.86 8.06 -2.43
N ARG A 124 -6.22 8.42 -3.67
CA ARG A 124 -5.84 9.73 -4.25
C ARG A 124 -6.41 10.90 -3.46
N ARG A 125 -7.67 10.81 -3.01
CA ARG A 125 -8.27 11.84 -2.15
C ARG A 125 -7.47 12.00 -0.86
N VAL A 126 -7.03 10.89 -0.26
CA VAL A 126 -6.18 10.91 0.94
C VAL A 126 -4.82 11.55 0.65
N ILE A 127 -4.13 11.12 -0.41
CA ILE A 127 -2.82 11.66 -0.83
C ILE A 127 -2.91 13.18 -1.05
N ASN A 128 -3.90 13.63 -1.82
CA ASN A 128 -4.13 15.05 -2.06
C ASN A 128 -4.46 15.80 -0.76
N ARG A 129 -5.25 15.20 0.14
CA ARG A 129 -5.60 15.81 1.43
C ARG A 129 -4.39 15.97 2.34
N LEU A 130 -3.47 15.03 2.26
CA LEU A 130 -2.20 15.08 2.98
C LEU A 130 -1.20 16.03 2.31
N ASP A 131 -1.50 16.61 1.13
CA ASP A 131 -0.55 17.40 0.35
C ASP A 131 0.72 16.60 0.05
N LEU A 132 0.51 15.33 -0.29
CA LEU A 132 1.54 14.41 -0.74
C LEU A 132 1.54 14.39 -2.26
N GLY A 133 2.73 14.32 -2.86
CA GLY A 133 2.88 14.35 -4.32
C GLY A 133 3.41 15.66 -4.91
N GLY A 134 4.12 16.49 -4.13
CA GLY A 134 4.90 17.64 -4.62
C GLY A 134 6.37 17.32 -4.91
N ASP A 135 6.85 17.75 -6.08
CA ASP A 135 8.25 17.83 -6.58
C ASP A 135 9.06 16.56 -6.81
N GLY A 136 8.44 15.38 -6.79
CA GLY A 136 8.89 14.31 -7.67
C GLY A 136 8.07 14.44 -8.93
N GLU A 137 8.70 14.69 -10.10
CA GLU A 137 8.06 14.42 -11.38
C GLU A 137 7.27 13.13 -11.21
N ALA A 138 5.94 13.23 -11.26
CA ALA A 138 5.10 12.06 -11.30
C ALA A 138 5.67 11.26 -12.46
N THR A 139 6.31 10.13 -12.18
CA THR A 139 6.73 9.24 -13.24
C THR A 139 5.43 8.67 -13.78
N VAL A 140 4.77 9.45 -14.65
CA VAL A 140 3.67 9.00 -15.47
C VAL A 140 4.27 7.81 -16.16
N MET A 141 3.77 6.64 -15.81
CA MET A 141 4.37 5.44 -16.33
C MET A 141 4.24 5.54 -17.85
N PRO A 142 5.36 5.49 -18.60
CA PRO A 142 5.32 5.79 -20.02
C PRO A 142 4.21 4.98 -20.67
N ALA A 143 3.40 5.58 -21.55
CA ALA A 143 2.27 4.89 -22.18
C ALA A 143 2.70 3.57 -22.87
N LYS A 144 3.97 3.51 -23.29
CA LYS A 144 4.63 2.32 -23.83
C LYS A 144 4.89 1.20 -22.80
N LEU A 145 5.05 1.53 -21.52
CA LEU A 145 5.22 0.58 -20.40
C LEU A 145 3.89 0.15 -19.76
N ALA A 146 2.88 1.01 -19.79
CA ALA A 146 1.56 0.69 -19.22
C ALA A 146 0.85 -0.48 -19.93
N GLY A 147 0.12 -1.28 -19.16
CA GLY A 147 -0.71 -2.37 -19.68
C GLY A 147 -0.29 -3.76 -19.21
N LEU A 148 -0.69 -4.76 -19.99
CA LEU A 148 -0.54 -6.16 -19.64
C LEU A 148 0.75 -6.75 -20.22
N TRP A 149 1.43 -7.52 -19.40
CA TRP A 149 2.70 -8.18 -19.68
C TRP A 149 2.60 -9.64 -19.28
N ARG A 150 3.20 -10.54 -20.08
CA ARG A 150 3.40 -11.94 -19.70
C ARG A 150 4.87 -12.22 -19.55
N GLY A 151 5.24 -12.83 -18.45
CA GLY A 151 6.63 -13.22 -18.23
C GLY A 151 6.77 -14.61 -17.64
N ALA A 152 7.99 -15.09 -17.68
CA ALA A 152 8.38 -16.34 -17.08
C ALA A 152 9.83 -16.27 -16.58
N TRP A 153 10.10 -17.06 -15.55
CA TRP A 153 11.46 -17.31 -15.07
C TRP A 153 11.53 -18.63 -14.33
N ASN A 154 12.73 -19.16 -14.17
CA ASN A 154 12.98 -20.31 -13.31
C ASN A 154 13.42 -19.84 -11.93
N TRP A 155 12.87 -20.44 -10.88
CA TRP A 155 13.23 -20.17 -9.49
C TRP A 155 13.51 -21.46 -8.75
N CYS A 156 14.74 -21.64 -8.24
CA CYS A 156 15.19 -22.89 -7.62
C CYS A 156 14.87 -24.13 -8.49
N GLY A 157 15.12 -24.03 -9.80
CA GLY A 157 14.86 -25.10 -10.77
C GLY A 157 13.37 -25.30 -11.13
N ARG A 158 12.46 -24.44 -10.65
CA ARG A 158 11.01 -24.56 -10.92
C ARG A 158 10.51 -23.41 -11.77
N PRO A 159 9.72 -23.67 -12.82
CA PRO A 159 9.19 -22.62 -13.67
C PRO A 159 8.13 -21.81 -12.92
N ARG A 160 8.13 -20.50 -13.17
CA ARG A 160 7.07 -19.57 -12.78
C ARG A 160 6.59 -18.84 -14.01
N ASN A 161 5.27 -18.71 -14.12
CA ASN A 161 4.62 -17.89 -15.14
C ASN A 161 3.93 -16.73 -14.45
N ALA A 162 4.01 -15.53 -15.04
CA ALA A 162 3.41 -14.34 -14.48
C ALA A 162 2.63 -13.55 -15.52
N ASP A 163 1.43 -13.10 -15.13
CA ASP A 163 0.76 -11.98 -15.80
C ASP A 163 0.98 -10.75 -14.92
N MET A 164 1.49 -9.68 -15.52
CA MET A 164 1.75 -8.42 -14.83
C MET A 164 0.93 -7.30 -15.48
N PHE A 165 0.24 -6.53 -14.65
CA PHE A 165 -0.39 -5.30 -15.06
C PHE A 165 0.40 -4.14 -14.48
N LEU A 166 0.98 -3.34 -15.36
CA LEU A 166 1.57 -2.07 -14.96
C LEU A 166 0.53 -0.97 -15.21
N SER A 167 0.20 -0.21 -14.17
CA SER A 167 -0.79 0.88 -14.26
C SER A 167 -0.20 2.18 -14.79
N SER A 168 -0.87 2.83 -15.74
CA SER A 168 -0.60 4.21 -16.17
C SER A 168 -1.08 5.27 -15.16
N TYR A 169 -1.93 4.87 -14.21
CA TYR A 169 -2.52 5.76 -13.22
C TYR A 169 -1.95 5.45 -11.83
N GLN A 170 -1.46 6.47 -11.12
CA GLN A 170 -0.99 6.34 -9.73
C GLN A 170 -2.01 5.70 -8.80
N THR A 171 -3.30 5.80 -9.14
CA THR A 171 -4.39 5.31 -8.31
C THR A 171 -4.56 3.80 -8.39
N LEU A 172 -4.33 3.17 -9.56
CA LEU A 172 -4.42 1.73 -9.73
C LEU A 172 -3.06 1.11 -9.41
N PRO A 173 -2.96 0.22 -8.42
CA PRO A 173 -1.68 -0.41 -8.12
C PRO A 173 -1.24 -1.29 -9.30
N SER A 174 0.04 -1.22 -9.63
CA SER A 174 0.66 -2.21 -10.50
C SER A 174 0.66 -3.57 -9.78
N LYS A 175 0.30 -4.64 -10.49
CA LYS A 175 0.14 -5.98 -9.93
C LYS A 175 0.86 -7.01 -10.75
N MET A 176 1.26 -8.09 -10.10
CA MET A 176 1.77 -9.27 -10.77
C MET A 176 1.15 -10.54 -10.16
N VAL A 177 0.49 -11.32 -11.01
CA VAL A 177 -0.08 -12.63 -10.68
C VAL A 177 0.88 -13.70 -11.14
N ILE A 178 1.39 -14.48 -10.20
CA ILE A 178 2.43 -15.49 -10.39
C ILE A 178 1.82 -16.86 -10.16
N ARG A 179 2.04 -17.77 -11.10
CA ARG A 179 1.57 -19.15 -11.07
C ARG A 179 2.77 -20.09 -11.08
N TYR A 180 2.79 -21.03 -10.15
CA TYR A 180 3.82 -22.05 -10.07
C TYR A 180 3.29 -23.33 -9.45
N LEU A 181 3.96 -24.45 -9.73
CA LEU A 181 3.67 -25.74 -9.12
C LEU A 181 4.65 -26.00 -7.97
N LYS A 182 4.14 -26.46 -6.83
CA LYS A 182 4.94 -26.98 -5.72
C LYS A 182 4.46 -28.39 -5.41
N SER A 183 5.34 -29.38 -5.60
CA SER A 183 5.01 -30.81 -5.49
C SER A 183 3.77 -31.20 -6.32
N GLY A 184 3.66 -30.67 -7.54
CA GLY A 184 2.53 -30.93 -8.45
C GLY A 184 1.26 -30.14 -8.16
N ILE A 185 1.20 -29.37 -7.06
CA ILE A 185 0.01 -28.60 -6.67
C ILE A 185 0.20 -27.13 -7.08
N LEU A 186 -0.83 -26.57 -7.74
CA LEU A 186 -0.84 -25.17 -8.18
C LEU A 186 -0.86 -24.23 -6.99
N THR A 187 -0.09 -23.15 -7.10
CA THR A 187 -0.17 -22.00 -6.21
C THR A 187 -0.21 -20.74 -7.06
N ILE A 188 -1.17 -19.86 -6.75
CA ILE A 188 -1.35 -18.58 -7.41
C ILE A 188 -1.16 -17.47 -6.38
N VAL A 189 -0.21 -16.59 -6.65
CA VAL A 189 0.12 -15.43 -5.81
C VAL A 189 -0.15 -14.16 -6.59
N GLU A 190 -0.89 -13.22 -6.01
CA GLU A 190 -0.93 -11.85 -6.51
C GLU A 190 -0.04 -10.98 -5.62
N GLN A 191 0.87 -10.22 -6.21
CA GLN A 191 1.66 -9.21 -5.50
C GLN A 191 1.43 -7.80 -6.04
N ILE A 192 1.44 -6.83 -5.13
CA ILE A 192 1.41 -5.41 -5.46
C ILE A 192 2.84 -4.91 -5.68
N LEU A 193 3.05 -4.14 -6.75
CA LEU A 193 4.35 -3.67 -7.19
C LEU A 193 4.51 -2.17 -6.96
N ASP A 194 5.65 -1.80 -6.37
CA ASP A 194 6.24 -0.47 -6.52
C ASP A 194 7.11 -0.47 -7.79
N VAL A 195 6.89 0.49 -8.68
CA VAL A 195 7.54 0.59 -9.98
C VAL A 195 8.41 1.83 -10.01
N ARG A 196 9.71 1.65 -10.23
CA ARG A 196 10.67 2.75 -10.35
C ARG A 196 11.30 2.72 -11.71
N ILE A 197 11.31 3.85 -12.40
CA ILE A 197 11.81 3.97 -13.77
C ILE A 197 12.92 5.01 -13.79
N SER A 198 14.02 4.70 -14.46
CA SER A 198 15.10 5.64 -14.73
C SER A 198 15.68 5.33 -16.11
N GLY A 199 15.40 6.21 -17.08
CA GLY A 199 15.62 5.92 -18.49
C GLY A 199 14.89 4.63 -18.91
N ASN A 200 15.63 3.68 -19.48
CA ASN A 200 15.09 2.36 -19.85
C ASN A 200 15.14 1.34 -18.70
N SER A 201 15.70 1.69 -17.55
CA SER A 201 15.74 0.81 -16.38
C SER A 201 14.39 0.83 -15.67
N VAL A 202 13.85 -0.35 -15.41
CA VAL A 202 12.57 -0.57 -14.72
C VAL A 202 12.81 -1.52 -13.55
N LYS A 203 12.69 -0.99 -12.33
CA LYS A 203 12.75 -1.77 -11.10
C LYS A 203 11.36 -2.02 -10.55
N LEU A 204 11.02 -3.28 -10.37
CA LEU A 204 9.76 -3.73 -9.79
C LEU A 204 10.03 -4.31 -8.41
N VAL A 205 9.43 -3.73 -7.38
CA VAL A 205 9.58 -4.19 -6.01
C VAL A 205 8.23 -4.66 -5.50
N GLY A 206 8.09 -5.97 -5.25
CA GLY A 206 6.93 -6.51 -4.58
C GLY A 206 6.81 -5.96 -3.15
N ARG A 207 5.68 -5.35 -2.82
CA ARG A 207 5.43 -4.71 -1.51
C ARG A 207 4.54 -5.54 -0.61
N SER A 208 3.52 -6.15 -1.18
CA SER A 208 2.59 -7.04 -0.49
C SER A 208 2.18 -8.18 -1.40
N TYR A 209 1.59 -9.22 -0.84
CA TYR A 209 1.03 -10.32 -1.61
C TYR A 209 -0.24 -10.87 -0.95
N ARG A 210 -1.05 -11.55 -1.76
CA ARG A 210 -2.10 -12.46 -1.30
C ARG A 210 -2.07 -13.76 -2.10
N LEU A 211 -2.49 -14.84 -1.47
CA LEU A 211 -2.65 -16.12 -2.13
C LEU A 211 -4.05 -16.16 -2.74
N LEU A 212 -4.12 -16.19 -4.08
CA LEU A 212 -5.38 -16.41 -4.80
C LEU A 212 -5.76 -17.89 -4.81
N GLU A 213 -4.75 -18.75 -4.89
CA GLU A 213 -4.91 -20.20 -4.73
C GLU A 213 -3.77 -20.70 -3.86
N ARG A 214 -4.13 -21.20 -2.68
CA ARG A 214 -3.19 -21.71 -1.69
C ARG A 214 -3.03 -23.21 -1.90
N GLY A 215 -2.05 -23.60 -2.72
CA GLY A 215 -1.51 -24.95 -2.72
C GLY A 215 -0.74 -25.24 -1.42
N ILE A 216 0.35 -26.01 -1.48
CA ILE A 216 1.18 -26.34 -0.30
C ILE A 216 2.19 -25.24 0.10
N ALA A 217 1.90 -23.99 -0.24
CA ALA A 217 2.74 -22.85 0.10
C ALA A 217 2.42 -22.36 1.53
N LEU A 218 3.46 -22.33 2.39
CA LEU A 218 3.34 -21.77 3.74
C LEU A 218 3.34 -20.24 3.74
N GLY A 219 3.93 -19.63 2.71
CA GLY A 219 4.00 -18.18 2.53
C GLY A 219 4.76 -17.82 1.25
N TRP A 220 4.83 -16.53 0.97
CA TRP A 220 5.54 -15.95 -0.16
C TRP A 220 6.41 -14.78 0.29
N ASN A 221 7.59 -14.64 -0.33
CA ASN A 221 8.40 -13.43 -0.22
C ASN A 221 8.20 -12.63 -1.51
N PRO A 222 7.65 -11.39 -1.45
CA PRO A 222 7.46 -10.57 -2.64
C PRO A 222 8.73 -10.43 -3.48
N ASP A 223 8.58 -10.57 -4.79
CA ASP A 223 9.72 -10.59 -5.70
C ASP A 223 10.22 -9.18 -6.01
N THR A 224 11.55 -9.02 -6.12
CA THR A 224 12.19 -7.81 -6.67
C THR A 224 12.84 -8.13 -8.01
N LEU A 225 12.52 -7.35 -9.03
CA LEU A 225 12.97 -7.51 -10.41
C LEU A 225 13.70 -6.22 -10.84
N ASN A 226 14.88 -6.36 -11.43
CA ASN A 226 15.56 -5.26 -12.13
C ASN A 226 15.53 -5.60 -13.62
N LEU A 227 14.82 -4.79 -14.39
CA LEU A 227 14.54 -5.03 -15.80
C LEU A 227 15.00 -3.83 -16.62
N THR A 228 15.24 -4.06 -17.90
CA THR A 228 15.46 -3.04 -18.92
C THR A 228 14.33 -3.15 -19.93
N PHE A 229 13.72 -2.01 -20.24
CA PHE A 229 12.70 -1.89 -21.27
C PHE A 229 13.34 -1.73 -22.64
N ASP A 230 13.01 -2.66 -23.53
CA ASP A 230 13.31 -2.60 -24.95
C ASP A 230 12.05 -2.14 -25.69
N GLU A 231 12.08 -0.89 -26.18
CA GLU A 231 10.96 -0.29 -26.90
C GLU A 231 10.68 -0.97 -28.24
N ALA A 232 11.71 -1.39 -28.98
CA ALA A 232 11.56 -1.95 -30.32
C ALA A 232 10.89 -3.33 -30.27
N GLU A 233 11.32 -4.15 -29.32
CA GLU A 233 10.81 -5.51 -29.13
C GLU A 233 9.58 -5.55 -28.21
N THR A 234 9.23 -4.44 -27.57
CA THR A 234 8.20 -4.37 -26.51
C THR A 234 8.41 -5.43 -25.42
N THR A 235 9.65 -5.55 -24.95
CA THR A 235 10.04 -6.53 -23.92
C THR A 235 10.65 -5.87 -22.70
N LEU A 236 10.48 -6.50 -21.54
CA LEU A 236 11.22 -6.19 -20.32
C LEU A 236 12.13 -7.38 -20.00
N ARG A 237 13.45 -7.15 -19.96
CA ARG A 237 14.45 -8.19 -19.74
C ARG A 237 15.34 -7.84 -18.56
N GLY A 238 15.68 -8.81 -17.73
CA GLY A 238 16.64 -8.58 -16.66
C GLY A 238 16.65 -9.73 -15.67
N THR A 239 16.75 -9.41 -14.39
CA THR A 239 16.91 -10.42 -13.34
C THR A 239 15.98 -10.22 -12.16
N LYS A 240 15.55 -11.35 -11.61
CA LYS A 240 14.97 -11.45 -10.28
C LYS A 240 16.08 -11.66 -9.27
N MET A 241 16.05 -10.91 -8.17
CA MET A 241 17.01 -11.04 -7.08
C MET A 241 16.32 -11.61 -5.83
N ASP A 242 17.00 -12.47 -5.07
CA ASP A 242 16.59 -12.79 -3.69
C ASP A 242 17.42 -12.08 -2.63
N LYS A 243 17.02 -12.31 -1.37
CA LYS A 243 17.69 -11.82 -0.17
C LYS A 243 19.14 -12.34 -0.01
N ARG A 244 19.54 -13.37 -0.77
CA ARG A 244 20.89 -13.95 -0.75
C ARG A 244 21.73 -13.47 -1.95
N GLY A 245 21.20 -12.57 -2.78
CA GLY A 245 21.87 -12.04 -3.96
C GLY A 245 21.82 -12.96 -5.19
N THR A 246 21.10 -14.09 -5.14
CA THR A 246 20.97 -14.99 -6.29
C THR A 246 20.11 -14.31 -7.36
N GLN A 247 20.62 -14.31 -8.60
CA GLN A 247 19.94 -13.72 -9.74
C GLN A 247 19.36 -14.81 -10.64
N SER A 248 18.11 -14.65 -11.06
CA SER A 248 17.48 -15.51 -12.07
C SER A 248 17.02 -14.67 -13.25
N PRO A 249 17.29 -15.07 -14.50
CA PRO A 249 16.89 -14.30 -15.68
C PRO A 249 15.37 -14.28 -15.80
N VAL A 250 14.85 -13.12 -16.19
CA VAL A 250 13.41 -12.85 -16.32
C VAL A 250 13.17 -12.13 -17.64
N LEU A 251 12.14 -12.57 -18.36
CA LEU A 251 11.65 -11.94 -19.58
C LEU A 251 10.15 -11.73 -19.45
N PHE A 252 9.69 -10.51 -19.71
CA PHE A 252 8.30 -10.21 -20.00
C PHE A 252 8.16 -9.73 -21.45
N LYS A 253 7.09 -10.16 -22.09
CA LYS A 253 6.61 -9.68 -23.38
C LYS A 253 5.27 -8.98 -23.18
N ARG A 254 5.03 -7.90 -23.92
CA ARG A 254 3.73 -7.23 -23.88
C ARG A 254 2.65 -8.19 -24.38
N LYS A 255 1.54 -8.27 -23.65
CA LYS A 255 0.38 -9.02 -24.09
C LYS A 255 -0.30 -8.17 -25.16
N GLN A 256 -0.13 -8.54 -26.42
CA GLN A 256 -0.87 -7.90 -27.51
C GLN A 256 -2.39 -8.09 -27.26
N PRO A 257 -3.20 -7.07 -27.55
CA PRO A 257 -4.65 -7.15 -27.41
C PRO A 257 -5.25 -8.30 -28.23
#